data_AF-A0A6V7IL75-F1
#
_entry.id   AF-A0A6V7IL75-F1
#
_cell.length_a   1.000
_cell.length_b   1.000
_cell.length_c   1.000
_cell.angle_alpha   90.00
_cell.angle_beta   90.00
_cell.angle_gamma   90.00
#
_symmetry.space_group_name_H-M   'P 1'
#
loop_
_entity.id
_entity.type
_entity.pdbx_description
1 polymer ?
#
loop_
_entity_poly.entity_id
_entity_poly.type
_entity_poly.pdbx_seq_one_letter_code
_entity_poly.pdbx_strand_id
1 'polypeptide(L)' 'PLHEAAENGATELVRLLLSYGADPLLATYSGQTPLMLAVDTDAYAIIEQHLDDVQGRSSVPWTFGGPSTVF' A
#
# COMPACT_ATOMS: atom_id res chain seq x y z
N PRO A 1 -9.43 7.16 1.99
CA PRO A 1 -9.54 5.80 1.39
C PRO A 1 -8.33 4.90 1.69
N LEU A 2 -7.09 5.25 1.32
CA LEU A 2 -5.91 4.39 1.55
C LEU A 2 -5.62 4.18 3.05
N HIS A 3 -5.69 5.24 3.84
CA HIS A 3 -5.55 5.19 5.30
C HIS A 3 -6.54 4.22 5.97
N GLU A 4 -7.81 4.32 5.59
CA GLU A 4 -8.89 3.50 6.13
C GLU A 4 -8.75 2.03 5.70
N ALA A 5 -8.28 1.78 4.47
CA ALA A 5 -7.98 0.42 4.02
C ALA A 5 -6.81 -0.19 4.80
N ALA A 6 -5.76 0.60 5.11
CA ALA A 6 -4.63 0.16 5.91
C ALA A 6 -5.02 -0.11 7.37
N GLU A 7 -5.84 0.77 7.97
CA GLU A 7 -6.36 0.63 9.33
C GLU A 7 -7.28 -0.58 9.47
N ASN A 8 -8.12 -0.87 8.48
CA ASN A 8 -9.01 -2.03 8.49
C ASN A 8 -8.31 -3.35 8.14
N GLY A 9 -7.01 -3.34 7.82
CA GLY A 9 -6.32 -4.55 7.38
C GLY A 9 -6.74 -5.05 5.99
N ALA A 10 -7.38 -4.19 5.20
CA ALA A 10 -7.93 -4.55 3.90
C ALA A 10 -6.83 -4.54 2.82
N THR A 11 -5.93 -5.52 2.87
CA THR A 11 -4.77 -5.69 1.96
C THR A 11 -5.16 -5.50 0.49
N GLU A 12 -6.25 -6.11 0.06
CA GLU A 12 -6.67 -6.11 -1.33
C GLU A 12 -7.15 -4.73 -1.77
N LEU A 13 -7.76 -3.98 -0.86
CA LEU A 13 -8.14 -2.59 -1.08
C LEU A 13 -6.91 -1.68 -1.12
N VAL A 14 -5.93 -1.90 -0.25
CA VAL A 14 -4.65 -1.19 -0.28
C VAL A 14 -3.96 -1.40 -1.62
N ARG A 15 -3.84 -2.66 -2.08
CA ARG A 15 -3.27 -2.98 -3.39
C ARG A 15 -4.02 -2.31 -4.53
N LEU A 16 -5.35 -2.36 -4.51
CA LEU A 16 -6.18 -1.75 -5.54
C LEU A 16 -5.94 -0.23 -5.57
N LEU A 17 -6.01 0.44 -4.42
CA LEU A 17 -5.80 1.89 -4.35
C LEU A 17 -4.42 2.30 -4.84
N LEU A 18 -3.36 1.58 -4.45
CA LEU A 18 -2.01 1.82 -4.95
C LEU A 18 -1.92 1.59 -6.46
N SER A 19 -2.60 0.57 -7.01
CA SER A 19 -2.65 0.33 -8.45
C SER A 19 -3.33 1.46 -9.24
N TYR A 20 -4.26 2.18 -8.61
CA TYR A 20 -4.87 3.39 -9.17
C TYR A 20 -4.01 4.65 -9.01
N GLY A 21 -2.80 4.53 -8.44
CA GLY A 21 -1.89 5.66 -8.21
C GLY A 21 -2.18 6.44 -6.93
N ALA A 22 -2.75 5.81 -5.91
CA ALA A 22 -2.87 6.45 -4.60
C ALA A 22 -1.48 6.67 -3.98
N ASP A 23 -1.24 7.88 -3.47
CA ASP A 23 0.04 8.21 -2.84
C ASP A 23 0.15 7.64 -1.42
N PRO A 24 1.05 6.69 -1.14
CA PRO A 24 1.27 6.14 0.20
C PRO A 24 2.02 7.08 1.16
N LEU A 25 2.61 8.16 0.65
CA LEU A 25 3.30 9.18 1.46
C LEU A 25 2.34 10.25 2.00
N LEU A 26 1.12 10.30 1.49
CA LEU A 26 0.16 11.31 1.90
C LEU A 26 -0.28 11.03 3.33
N ALA A 27 0.01 11.95 4.25
CA ALA A 27 -0.41 11.85 5.64
C ALA A 27 -1.84 12.36 5.86
N THR A 28 -2.52 11.82 6.86
CA THR A 28 -3.80 12.34 7.36
C THR A 28 -3.64 13.73 8.00
N TYR A 29 -4.76 14.35 8.38
CA TYR A 29 -4.79 15.57 9.19
C TYR A 29 -4.09 15.44 10.55
N SER A 30 -3.97 14.23 11.09
CA SER A 30 -3.23 13.92 12.32
C SER A 30 -1.72 13.70 12.08
N GLY A 31 -1.25 13.80 10.82
CA GLY A 31 0.14 13.55 10.46
C GLY A 31 0.51 12.07 10.38
N GLN A 32 -0.47 11.16 10.35
CA GLN A 32 -0.24 9.72 10.26
C GLN A 32 -0.25 9.29 8.80
N THR A 33 0.74 8.52 8.38
CA THR A 33 0.78 7.92 7.03
C THR A 33 -0.02 6.62 7.01
N PRO A 34 -0.50 6.15 5.83
CA PRO A 34 -1.21 4.89 5.73
C PRO A 34 -0.35 3.71 6.19
N LEU A 35 0.97 3.78 6.02
CA LEU A 35 1.93 2.80 6.53
C LEU A 35 1.95 2.75 8.07
N MET A 36 1.75 3.89 8.74
CA MET A 36 1.69 3.98 10.20
C MET A 36 0.35 3.49 10.77
N LEU A 37 -0.71 3.53 9.96
CA LEU A 37 -2.04 3.01 10.30
C LEU A 37 -2.22 1.54 9.90
N ALA A 38 -1.31 0.97 9.10
CA ALA A 38 -1.41 -0.41 8.65
C ALA A 38 -1.41 -1.37 9.84
N VAL A 39 -2.51 -2.11 10.01
CA VAL A 39 -2.65 -3.12 11.07
C VAL A 39 -1.99 -4.44 10.66
N ASP A 40 -2.11 -4.83 9.40
CA ASP A 40 -1.57 -6.08 8.89
C ASP A 40 -0.17 -5.93 8.28
N THR A 41 0.66 -6.95 8.49
CA THR A 41 2.01 -7.03 7.92
C THR A 41 1.99 -7.06 6.40
N ASP A 42 0.98 -7.67 5.79
CA ASP A 42 0.81 -7.68 4.34
C ASP A 42 0.54 -6.27 3.80
N ALA A 43 -0.38 -5.53 4.40
CA ALA A 43 -0.69 -4.16 3.98
C ALA A 43 0.54 -3.25 4.14
N TYR A 44 1.28 -3.41 5.24
CA TYR A 44 2.54 -2.73 5.47
C TYR A 44 3.56 -3.03 4.36
N ALA A 45 3.81 -4.32 4.09
CA ALA A 45 4.80 -4.75 3.09
C ALA A 45 4.44 -4.28 1.68
N ILE A 46 3.15 -4.28 1.33
CA ILE A 46 2.65 -3.77 0.05
C ILE A 46 2.94 -2.27 -0.09
N ILE A 47 2.62 -1.48 0.94
CA ILE A 47 2.84 -0.03 0.93
C ILE A 47 4.34 0.28 0.86
N GLU A 48 5.16 -0.44 1.65
CA GLU A 48 6.61 -0.31 1.65
C GLU A 48 7.23 -0.67 0.29
N GLN A 49 6.85 -1.80 -0.31
CA GLN A 49 7.33 -2.19 -1.64
C GLN A 49 6.99 -1.15 -2.71
N HIS A 50 5.78 -0.60 -2.67
CA HIS A 50 5.39 0.45 -3.60
C HIS A 50 6.22 1.72 -3.39
N LEU A 51 6.54 2.07 -2.14
CA LEU A 51 7.43 3.18 -1.82
C LEU A 51 8.85 2.97 -2.34
N ASP A 52 9.43 1.79 -2.14
CA ASP A 52 10.76 1.44 -2.65
C ASP A 52 10.81 1.49 -4.18
N ASP A 53 9.73 1.08 -4.85
CA ASP A 53 9.59 1.19 -6.31
C ASP A 53 9.54 2.65 -6.78
N VAL A 54 8.70 3.47 -6.15
CA VAL A 54 8.58 4.91 -6.44
C VAL A 54 9.89 5.66 -6.17
N GLN A 55 10.67 5.24 -5.18
CA GLN A 55 11.98 5.82 -4.86
C GLN A 55 13.14 5.23 -5.69
N GLY A 56 12.88 4.27 -6.59
CA GLY A 56 13.90 3.64 -7.42
C GLY A 56 14.92 2.80 -6.64
N ARG A 57 14.56 2.39 -5.42
CA ARG A 57 15.40 1.56 -4.54
C ARG A 57 15.09 0.07 -4.68
N SER A 58 13.95 -0.28 -5.27
CA SER A 58 13.57 -1.67 -5.44
C SER A 58 14.39 -2.39 -6.52
N SER A 59 14.92 -3.57 -6.16
CA SER A 59 15.46 -4.55 -7.12
C SER A 59 14.36 -5.36 -7.82
N VAL A 60 13.11 -5.31 -7.32
CA VAL A 60 11.95 -6.03 -7.85
C VAL A 60 10.80 -5.05 -8.09
N PRO A 61 10.39 -4.81 -9.35
CA PRO A 61 9.36 -3.82 -9.61
C PRO A 61 8.05 -4.20 -8.91
N TRP A 62 7.37 -3.22 -8.33
CA TRP A 62 6.05 -3.44 -7.75
C TRP A 62 5.14 -4.05 -8.82
N THR A 63 4.66 -5.27 -8.56
CA THR A 63 3.82 -6.03 -9.50
C THR A 63 2.49 -6.36 -8.84
N PHE A 64 1.43 -5.78 -9.38
CA PHE A 64 0.05 -6.13 -9.05
C PHE A 64 -0.41 -7.25 -9.98
N GLY A 65 -0.38 -8.50 -9.51
CA GLY A 65 -0.89 -9.66 -10.27
C GLY A 65 -2.39 -9.62 -10.55
N GLY A 66 -3.12 -8.69 -9.91
CA GLY A 66 -4.57 -8.67 -9.94
C GLY A 66 -5.19 -9.77 -9.06
N PRO A 67 -6.51 -9.71 -8.83
CA PRO A 67 -7.22 -10.69 -8.00
C PRO A 67 -7.18 -12.11 -8.60
N SER A 68 -6.81 -12.25 -9.89
CA SER A 68 -6.73 -13.51 -10.61
C SER A 68 -5.54 -14.40 -10.20
N THR A 69 -4.53 -13.85 -9.50
CA THR A 69 -3.32 -14.60 -9.09
C THR A 69 -3.41 -15.17 -7.68
N VAL A 70 -4.49 -14.89 -6.95
CA VAL A 70 -4.71 -15.32 -5.56
C VAL A 70 -5.63 -16.57 -5.48
N PHE A 71 -6.03 -17.14 -6.62
CA PHE A 71 -6.82 -18.38 -6.72
C PHE A 71 -6.01 -19.56 -7.28
#